data_AF-A0A177ARZ1-F1
#
_entry.id   AF-A0A177ARZ1-F1
#
_cell.length_a   1.000
_cell.length_b   1.000
_cell.length_c   1.000
_cell.angle_alpha   90.00
_cell.angle_beta   90.00
_cell.angle_gamma   90.00
#
_symmetry.space_group_name_H-M   'P 1'
#
loop_
_entity.id
_entity.type
_entity.pdbx_description
1 polymer ?
#
loop_
_entity_poly.entity_id
_entity_poly.type
_entity_poly.pdbx_seq_one_letter_code
_entity_poly.pdbx_strand_id
1 'polypeptide(L)'
;MIIDKNMDKEYAGIAGYNKFCKLASHLAFKNEMNVESDERIASIQTVSGTGALRIIGEFYVNIIMNKFMENKDIWLPDPTWPNHLGIYRETSLNIKRYNYYDKKTMKFDLNNFLDTINVYLSLYYAE
;
A
#
# COMPACT_ATOMS: atom_id res chain seq x y z
N MET A 1 -9.25 9.89 32.49
CA MET A 1 -9.12 10.48 31.12
C MET A 1 -7.66 10.43 30.67
N ILE A 2 -7.37 10.62 29.37
CA ILE A 2 -5.98 10.73 28.85
C ILE A 2 -5.23 11.89 29.55
N ILE A 3 -5.94 12.96 29.90
CA ILE A 3 -5.40 14.11 30.63
C ILE A 3 -4.80 13.70 31.98
N ASP A 4 -5.47 12.82 32.72
CA ASP A 4 -5.02 12.36 34.05
C ASP A 4 -3.76 11.49 34.01
N LYS A 5 -3.39 10.98 32.82
CA LYS A 5 -2.19 10.14 32.65
C LYS A 5 -0.88 10.94 32.59
N ASN A 6 -0.96 12.28 32.56
CA ASN A 6 0.19 13.19 32.49
C ASN A 6 1.26 12.76 31.47
N MET A 7 0.81 12.27 30.32
CA MET A 7 1.71 11.76 29.26
C MET A 7 2.45 12.92 28.59
N ASP A 8 3.67 12.61 28.15
CA ASP A 8 4.47 13.44 27.26
C ASP A 8 3.69 13.79 25.98
N LYS A 9 3.86 15.02 25.50
CA LYS A 9 3.21 15.62 24.33
C LYS A 9 4.22 16.26 23.38
N GLU A 10 5.50 16.02 23.59
CA GLU A 10 6.54 16.42 22.64
C GLU A 10 6.32 15.76 21.28
N TYR A 11 6.88 16.39 20.25
CA TYR A 11 6.79 15.87 18.90
C TYR A 11 7.48 14.50 18.80
N ALA A 12 6.79 13.54 18.18
CA ALA A 12 7.44 12.32 17.72
C ALA A 12 8.46 12.64 16.60
N GLY A 13 9.41 11.74 16.39
CA GLY A 13 10.30 11.83 15.23
C GLY A 13 9.52 11.77 13.91
N ILE A 14 10.15 12.18 12.80
CA ILE A 14 9.49 12.26 11.48
C ILE A 14 8.88 10.92 11.01
N ALA A 15 9.52 9.80 11.35
CA ALA A 15 9.03 8.47 11.04
C ALA A 15 7.91 8.00 12.00
N GLY A 16 7.55 8.81 13.00
CA GLY A 16 6.63 8.48 14.07
C GLY A 16 7.31 7.93 15.33
N TYR A 17 6.48 7.40 16.21
CA TYR A 17 6.94 6.80 17.46
C TYR A 17 7.57 5.42 17.18
N ASN A 18 8.88 5.30 17.37
CA ASN A 18 9.65 4.11 16.97
C ASN A 18 9.07 2.78 17.50
N LYS A 19 8.65 2.76 18.78
CA LYS A 19 8.03 1.57 19.39
C LYS A 19 6.71 1.20 18.72
N PHE A 20 5.90 2.19 18.33
CA PHE A 20 4.68 1.94 17.57
C PHE A 20 5.00 1.31 16.20
N CYS A 21 5.95 1.88 15.45
CA CYS A 21 6.34 1.35 14.14
C CYS A 21 6.84 -0.10 14.26
N LYS A 22 7.72 -0.41 15.22
CA LYS A 22 8.22 -1.77 15.46
C LYS A 22 7.11 -2.77 15.77
N LEU A 23 6.19 -2.41 16.68
CA LEU A 23 5.08 -3.28 17.05
C LEU A 23 4.07 -3.45 15.92
N ALA A 24 3.83 -2.41 15.12
CA ALA A 24 2.97 -2.49 13.94
C ALA A 24 3.55 -3.45 12.89
N SER A 25 4.85 -3.38 12.63
CA SER A 25 5.52 -4.30 11.70
C SER A 25 5.57 -5.72 12.24
N HIS A 26 5.82 -5.89 13.55
CA HIS A 26 5.73 -7.20 14.19
C HIS A 26 4.32 -7.78 14.05
N LEU A 27 3.28 -6.99 14.29
CA LEU A 27 1.90 -7.45 14.12
C LEU A 27 1.62 -7.89 12.68
N ALA A 28 2.14 -7.16 11.68
CA ALA A 28 1.90 -7.42 10.26
C ALA A 28 2.67 -8.64 9.71
N PHE A 29 3.87 -8.92 10.21
CA PHE A 29 4.80 -9.85 9.56
C PHE A 29 5.39 -10.95 10.46
N LYS A 30 4.97 -11.06 11.74
CA LYS A 30 5.56 -12.01 12.70
C LYS A 30 5.47 -13.49 12.29
N ASN A 31 4.51 -13.88 11.46
CA ASN A 31 4.33 -15.29 11.08
C ASN A 31 5.13 -15.63 9.82
N GLU A 32 5.62 -14.61 9.12
CA GLU A 32 6.27 -14.68 7.82
C GLU A 32 7.79 -14.50 7.96
N MET A 33 8.25 -13.71 8.94
CA MET A 33 9.66 -13.37 9.11
C MET A 33 10.02 -12.88 10.52
N ASN A 34 11.31 -12.95 10.85
CA ASN A 34 11.84 -12.32 12.06
C ASN A 34 12.03 -10.81 11.84
N VAL A 35 10.99 -10.05 12.15
CA VAL A 35 10.92 -8.58 11.98
C VAL A 35 12.04 -7.83 12.72
N GLU A 36 12.56 -8.37 13.83
CA GLU A 36 13.58 -7.66 14.63
C GLU A 36 14.96 -7.66 13.97
N SER A 37 15.25 -8.66 13.15
CA SER A 37 16.54 -8.82 12.47
C SER A 37 16.47 -8.55 10.97
N ASP A 38 15.28 -8.25 10.42
CA ASP A 38 15.12 -8.10 8.98
C ASP A 38 15.27 -6.64 8.52
N GLU A 39 16.43 -6.34 7.94
CA GLU A 39 16.78 -5.00 7.44
C GLU A 39 15.97 -4.58 6.20
N ARG A 40 15.12 -5.45 5.64
CA ARG A 40 14.30 -5.14 4.47
C ARG A 40 12.99 -4.43 4.80
N ILE A 41 12.62 -4.32 6.08
CA ILE A 41 11.38 -3.68 6.52
C ILE A 41 11.65 -2.21 6.88
N ALA A 42 11.12 -1.30 6.08
CA ALA A 42 11.01 0.13 6.43
C ALA A 42 9.60 0.45 6.96
N SER A 43 9.49 1.28 7.99
CA SER A 43 8.20 1.59 8.62
C SER A 43 8.11 3.05 9.06
N ILE A 44 7.02 3.72 8.65
CA ILE A 44 6.70 5.10 8.98
C ILE A 44 5.27 5.14 9.50
N GLN A 45 5.05 5.82 10.63
CA GLN A 45 3.71 6.06 11.16
C GLN A 45 2.96 7.07 10.30
N THR A 46 1.69 6.79 10.03
CA THR A 46 0.85 7.64 9.17
C THR A 46 -0.47 7.97 9.85
N VAL A 47 -1.23 8.92 9.26
CA VAL A 47 -2.60 9.21 9.66
C VAL A 47 -3.52 8.08 9.17
N SER A 48 -3.51 6.99 9.93
CA SER A 48 -4.25 5.76 9.61
C SER A 48 -3.91 5.22 8.21
N GLY A 49 -4.77 4.36 7.66
CA GLY A 49 -4.60 3.74 6.35
C GLY A 49 -4.64 4.74 5.18
N THR A 50 -5.50 5.76 5.23
CA THR A 50 -5.57 6.80 4.19
C THR A 50 -4.24 7.53 4.02
N GLY A 51 -3.61 7.93 5.12
CA GLY A 51 -2.29 8.56 5.09
C GLY A 51 -1.20 7.62 4.58
N ALA A 52 -1.27 6.33 4.91
CA ALA A 52 -0.35 5.32 4.40
C ALA A 52 -0.43 5.19 2.87
N LEU A 53 -1.64 5.05 2.34
CA LEU A 53 -1.88 4.95 0.89
C LEU A 53 -1.46 6.20 0.13
N ARG A 54 -1.66 7.39 0.70
CA ARG A 54 -1.19 8.64 0.08
C ARG A 54 0.33 8.71 0.05
N ILE A 55 1.00 8.46 1.18
CA ILE A 55 2.46 8.54 1.27
C ILE A 55 3.13 7.53 0.33
N ILE A 56 2.64 6.28 0.26
CA ILE A 56 3.25 5.27 -0.62
C ILE A 56 3.03 5.60 -2.10
N GLY A 57 1.88 6.17 -2.47
CA GLY A 57 1.63 6.64 -3.84
C GLY A 57 2.60 7.76 -4.24
N GLU A 58 2.79 8.76 -3.39
CA GLU A 58 3.77 9.84 -3.61
C GLU A 58 5.21 9.32 -3.64
N PHE A 59 5.55 8.38 -2.76
CA PHE A 59 6.87 7.76 -2.75
C PHE A 59 7.15 7.01 -4.05
N TYR A 60 6.17 6.23 -4.53
CA TYR A 60 6.31 5.51 -5.78
C TYR A 60 6.50 6.47 -6.96
N VAL A 61 5.67 7.51 -7.07
CA VAL A 61 5.78 8.50 -8.16
C VAL A 61 7.07 9.30 -8.09
N ASN A 62 7.41 9.86 -6.94
CA ASN A 62 8.49 10.84 -6.84
C ASN A 62 9.87 10.19 -6.68
N ILE A 63 9.94 8.96 -6.15
CA ILE A 63 11.19 8.28 -5.86
C ILE A 63 11.38 7.08 -6.77
N ILE A 64 10.43 6.14 -6.79
CA ILE A 64 10.60 4.88 -7.52
C ILE A 64 10.60 5.13 -9.03
N MET A 65 9.59 5.84 -9.53
CA MET A 65 9.46 6.04 -10.97
C MET A 65 10.58 6.92 -11.54
N ASN A 66 10.90 8.01 -10.84
CA ASN A 66 11.97 8.92 -11.27
C ASN A 66 13.37 8.28 -11.28
N LYS A 67 13.59 7.18 -10.55
CA LYS A 67 14.91 6.56 -10.40
C LYS A 67 15.06 5.20 -11.05
N PHE A 68 13.98 4.42 -11.15
CA PHE A 68 14.09 2.98 -11.42
C PHE A 68 13.12 2.43 -12.47
N MET A 69 11.93 3.03 -12.66
CA MET A 69 10.88 2.45 -13.51
C MET A 69 10.01 3.50 -14.19
N GLU A 70 9.76 3.36 -15.50
CA GLU A 70 8.89 4.31 -16.22
C GLU A 70 7.40 3.98 -16.13
N ASN A 71 7.05 2.83 -15.55
CA ASN A 71 5.66 2.37 -15.45
C ASN A 71 4.87 3.19 -14.43
N LYS A 72 3.80 3.84 -14.91
CA LYS A 72 2.90 4.71 -14.11
C LYS A 72 1.62 4.02 -13.69
N ASP A 73 1.43 2.73 -13.98
CA ASP A 73 0.15 2.07 -13.77
C ASP A 73 -0.01 1.61 -12.31
N ILE A 74 -1.17 1.93 -11.72
CA ILE A 74 -1.63 1.34 -10.47
C ILE A 74 -2.90 0.54 -10.72
N TRP A 75 -2.89 -0.73 -10.34
CA TRP A 75 -3.98 -1.65 -10.58
C TRP A 75 -4.86 -1.78 -9.34
N LEU A 76 -6.15 -1.43 -9.46
CA LEU A 76 -7.14 -1.53 -8.39
C LEU A 76 -8.21 -2.58 -8.74
N PRO A 77 -8.73 -3.35 -7.76
CA PRO A 77 -9.78 -4.32 -8.04
C PRO A 77 -11.05 -3.62 -8.52
N ASP A 78 -11.86 -4.31 -9.32
CA ASP A 78 -13.24 -3.91 -9.61
C ASP A 78 -14.24 -4.83 -8.90
N PRO A 79 -14.99 -4.35 -7.88
CA PRO A 79 -14.96 -3.00 -7.29
C PRO A 79 -13.80 -2.83 -6.27
N THR A 80 -13.61 -1.59 -5.81
CA THR A 80 -12.64 -1.25 -4.75
C THR A 80 -13.24 -0.27 -3.73
N TRP A 81 -12.53 0.01 -2.63
CA TRP A 81 -12.91 1.08 -1.71
C TRP A 81 -12.92 2.43 -2.44
N PRO A 82 -14.04 3.18 -2.49
CA PRO A 82 -14.16 4.37 -3.33
C PRO A 82 -13.06 5.42 -3.12
N ASN A 83 -12.54 5.53 -1.89
CA ASN A 83 -11.51 6.49 -1.55
C ASN A 83 -10.14 6.18 -2.20
N HIS A 84 -9.87 4.94 -2.66
CA HIS A 84 -8.66 4.66 -3.44
C HIS A 84 -8.58 5.54 -4.69
N LEU A 85 -9.72 5.79 -5.34
CA LEU A 85 -9.76 6.69 -6.50
C LEU A 85 -9.42 8.12 -6.12
N GLY A 86 -9.95 8.63 -5.00
CA GLY A 86 -9.63 9.96 -4.50
C GLY A 86 -8.15 10.11 -4.15
N ILE A 87 -7.58 9.11 -3.48
CA ILE A 87 -6.17 9.12 -3.08
C ILE A 87 -5.25 9.14 -4.30
N TYR A 88 -5.48 8.27 -5.29
CA TYR A 88 -4.55 8.09 -6.41
C TYR A 88 -4.79 9.02 -7.59
N ARG A 89 -5.99 9.62 -7.75
CA ARG A 89 -6.22 10.68 -8.75
C ARG A 89 -5.37 11.93 -8.52
N GLU A 90 -5.01 12.18 -7.27
CA GLU A 90 -4.12 13.27 -6.87
C GLU A 90 -2.64 12.96 -7.11
N THR A 91 -2.33 11.79 -7.67
CA THR A 91 -0.98 11.40 -8.11
C THR A 91 -0.94 11.33 -9.64
N SER A 92 0.26 11.21 -10.22
CA SER A 92 0.42 11.03 -11.68
C SER A 92 0.29 9.57 -12.15
N LEU A 93 -0.25 8.70 -11.30
CA LEU A 93 -0.47 7.29 -11.61
C LEU A 93 -1.68 7.09 -12.53
N ASN A 94 -1.51 6.20 -13.51
CA ASN A 94 -2.58 5.72 -14.36
C ASN A 94 -3.37 4.63 -13.62
N ILE A 95 -4.60 4.94 -13.20
CA ILE A 95 -5.45 3.96 -12.53
C ILE A 95 -5.98 2.95 -13.55
N LYS A 96 -5.59 1.69 -13.38
CA LYS A 96 -6.08 0.51 -14.12
C LYS A 96 -6.99 -0.33 -13.22
N ARG A 97 -7.80 -1.19 -13.84
CA ARG A 97 -8.74 -2.08 -13.15
C ARG A 97 -8.49 -3.53 -13.50
N TYR A 98 -8.53 -4.40 -12.51
CA TYR A 98 -8.55 -5.84 -12.73
C TYR A 98 -9.85 -6.46 -12.22
N ASN A 99 -10.27 -7.53 -12.90
CA ASN A 99 -11.45 -8.29 -12.52
C ASN A 99 -11.21 -8.94 -11.15
N TYR A 100 -12.09 -8.64 -10.19
CA TYR A 100 -11.97 -9.14 -8.83
C TYR A 100 -13.26 -9.80 -8.34
N TYR A 101 -14.42 -9.18 -8.57
CA TYR A 101 -15.69 -9.66 -8.01
C TYR A 101 -16.65 -10.12 -9.09
N ASP A 102 -17.05 -11.39 -9.05
CA ASP A 102 -18.12 -11.92 -9.88
C ASP A 102 -19.48 -11.62 -9.23
N LYS A 103 -20.26 -10.73 -9.86
CA LYS A 103 -21.58 -10.33 -9.39
C LYS A 103 -22.60 -11.47 -9.39
N LYS A 104 -22.42 -12.52 -10.21
CA LYS A 104 -23.34 -13.66 -10.28
C LYS A 104 -23.13 -14.61 -9.11
N THR A 105 -21.87 -14.90 -8.78
CA THR A 105 -21.52 -15.84 -7.71
C THR A 105 -21.26 -15.16 -6.37
N MET A 106 -21.11 -13.83 -6.36
CA MET A 106 -20.74 -13.01 -5.21
C MET A 106 -19.41 -13.43 -4.59
N LYS A 107 -18.47 -13.86 -5.43
CA LYS A 107 -17.17 -14.41 -5.02
C LYS A 107 -16.05 -13.72 -5.77
N PHE A 108 -14.83 -14.04 -5.35
CA PHE A 108 -13.64 -13.68 -6.09
C PHE A 108 -13.62 -14.37 -7.46
N ASP A 109 -13.46 -13.57 -8.51
CA ASP A 109 -13.39 -14.02 -9.90
C ASP A 109 -11.94 -14.40 -10.27
N LEU A 110 -11.49 -15.54 -9.75
CA LEU A 110 -10.11 -15.99 -9.92
C LEU A 110 -9.71 -16.13 -11.39
N ASN A 111 -10.59 -16.64 -12.24
CA ASN A 111 -10.26 -16.89 -13.65
C ASN A 111 -9.99 -15.57 -14.38
N ASN A 112 -10.92 -14.62 -14.31
CA ASN A 112 -10.74 -13.33 -14.98
C ASN A 112 -9.63 -12.48 -14.33
N PHE A 113 -9.37 -12.65 -13.03
CA PHE A 113 -8.21 -12.07 -12.36
C PHE A 113 -6.90 -12.57 -12.95
N LEU A 114 -6.73 -13.89 -13.08
CA LEU A 114 -5.54 -14.52 -13.64
C LEU A 114 -5.35 -14.13 -15.11
N ASP A 115 -6.42 -14.08 -15.89
CA ASP A 115 -6.37 -13.61 -17.29
C ASP A 115 -5.85 -12.17 -17.37
N THR A 116 -6.31 -11.29 -16.45
CA THR A 116 -5.81 -9.90 -16.39
C THR A 116 -4.32 -9.86 -16.09
N ILE A 117 -3.85 -10.67 -15.12
CA ILE A 117 -2.42 -10.76 -14.78
C ILE A 117 -1.61 -11.28 -15.96
N ASN A 118 -2.05 -12.36 -16.61
CA ASN A 118 -1.33 -12.98 -17.71
C ASN A 118 -1.16 -12.04 -18.90
N VAL A 119 -2.21 -11.29 -19.26
CA VAL A 119 -2.13 -10.27 -20.30
C VAL A 119 -1.08 -9.22 -19.93
N TYR A 120 -1.12 -8.72 -18.70
CA TYR A 120 -0.17 -7.71 -18.24
C TYR A 120 1.28 -8.22 -18.22
N LEU A 121 1.53 -9.42 -17.68
CA LEU A 121 2.85 -10.02 -17.66
C LEU A 121 3.37 -10.24 -19.08
N SER A 122 2.52 -10.67 -20.02
CA SER A 122 2.92 -10.86 -21.41
C SER A 122 3.37 -9.56 -22.09
N LEU A 123 2.77 -8.41 -21.74
CA LEU A 123 3.19 -7.10 -22.24
C LEU A 123 4.55 -6.66 -21.68
N TYR A 124 4.90 -7.08 -20.46
CA TYR A 124 6.13 -6.68 -19.77
C TYR A 124 7.31 -7.63 -20.01
N TYR A 125 7.05 -8.91 -20.28
CA TYR A 125 8.06 -9.95 -20.46
C TYR A 125 8.11 -10.52 -21.89
N ALA A 126 7.39 -9.92 -22.85
CA ALA A 126 7.60 -10.20 -24.27
C ALA A 126 8.90 -9.55 -24.75
N GLU A 127 10.01 -10.18 -24.42
CA GLU A 127 11.29 -10.09 -25.15
C GLU A 127 11.48 -11.35 -26.00
#